data_AF-A0AA37AB25-F1
#
_entry.id   AF-A0AA37AB25-F1
#
_cell.length_a   1.000
_cell.length_b   1.000
_cell.length_c   1.000
_cell.angle_alpha   90.00
_cell.angle_beta   90.00
_cell.angle_gamma   90.00
#
_symmetry.space_group_name_H-M   'P 1'
#
loop_
_entity.id
_entity.type
_entity.pdbx_description
1 polymer ?
#
loop_
_entity_poly.entity_id
_entity_poly.type
_entity_poly.pdbx_seq_one_letter_code
_entity_poly.pdbx_strand_id
1 'polypeptide(L)' 'MPWQRSEPTVKVISGKDGRWEGRYTAGHDLETGKVIYKNVLGRTQAETKAKLKAAI' A
#
# COMPACT_ATOMS: atom_id res chain seq x y z
N MET A 1 -16.49 21.71 2.56
CA MET A 1 -15.09 21.38 2.91
C MET A 1 -14.72 20.08 2.18
N PRO A 2 -13.95 20.06 1.08
CA PRO A 2 -13.75 18.82 0.34
C PRO A 2 -12.35 18.26 0.61
N TRP A 3 -12.22 17.41 1.64
CA TRP A 3 -10.97 16.68 1.91
C TRP A 3 -11.19 15.18 2.10
N GLN A 4 -12.24 14.61 1.51
CA GLN A 4 -12.41 13.15 1.50
C GLN A 4 -11.59 12.57 0.32
N ARG A 5 -10.27 12.50 0.50
CA ARG A 5 -9.35 11.88 -0.45
C ARG A 5 -9.42 10.37 -0.25
N SER A 6 -10.35 9.71 -0.94
CA SER A 6 -10.58 8.26 -0.91
C SER A 6 -9.52 7.47 -1.69
N GLU A 7 -8.26 7.89 -1.61
CA GLU A 7 -7.15 7.09 -2.11
C GLU A 7 -6.89 5.95 -1.10
N PRO A 8 -6.66 4.70 -1.54
CA PRO A 8 -6.21 3.65 -0.64
C PRO A 8 -4.99 4.20 0.10
N THR A 9 -4.98 4.13 1.43
CA THR A 9 -3.89 4.71 2.23
C THR A 9 -2.58 3.99 1.92
N VAL A 10 -1.85 4.48 0.92
CA VAL A 10 -0.58 3.89 0.50
C VAL A 10 0.50 4.44 1.42
N LYS A 11 0.97 3.63 2.35
CA LYS A 11 2.07 3.99 3.26
C LYS A 11 3.33 3.27 2.82
N VAL A 12 4.38 4.04 2.52
CA VAL A 12 5.70 3.49 2.16
C VAL A 12 6.67 3.79 3.30
N ILE A 13 7.26 2.74 3.85
CA ILE A 13 8.16 2.78 5.01
C ILE A 13 9.54 2.23 4.62
N SER A 14 10.59 2.90 5.10
CA SER A 14 11.97 2.43 4.92
C SER A 14 12.30 1.39 6.00
N GLY A 15 12.66 0.18 5.57
CA GLY A 15 13.17 -0.87 6.44
C GLY A 15 14.61 -0.60 6.87
N LYS A 16 15.03 -1.25 7.97
CA LYS A 16 16.38 -1.13 8.54
C LYS A 16 17.47 -1.66 7.59
N ASP A 17 17.12 -2.61 6.73
CA ASP A 17 17.98 -3.25 5.72
C ASP A 17 18.05 -2.49 4.38
N GLY A 18 17.53 -1.25 4.30
CA GLY A 18 17.51 -0.46 3.06
C GLY A 18 16.47 -0.90 2.03
N ARG A 19 15.54 -1.80 2.41
CA ARG A 19 14.39 -2.19 1.59
C ARG A 19 13.20 -1.29 1.89
N TRP A 20 12.39 -1.02 0.89
CA TRP A 20 11.20 -0.19 0.98
C TRP A 20 9.97 -1.08 0.98
N GLU A 21 9.12 -0.91 1.98
CA GLU A 21 7.89 -1.65 2.12
C GLU A 21 6.70 -0.73 1.88
N GLY A 22 5.88 -1.07 0.90
CA GLY A 22 4.68 -0.35 0.53
C GLY A 22 3.47 -1.13 1.01
N ARG A 23 2.65 -0.54 1.87
CA ARG A 23 1.43 -1.15 2.36
C ARG A 23 0.23 -0.44 1.75
N TYR A 24 -0.72 -1.23 1.24
CA TYR A 24 -1.96 -0.72 0.69
C TYR A 24 -3.13 -1.61 1.08
N THR A 25 -4.31 -1.00 1.09
CA THR A 25 -5.57 -1.71 1.24
C THR A 25 -5.97 -2.25 -0.12
N ALA A 26 -5.90 -3.57 -0.30
CA ALA A 26 -6.24 -4.22 -1.56
C ALA A 26 -7.76 -4.40 -1.74
N GLY A 27 -8.53 -4.33 -0.64
CA GLY A 27 -9.98 -4.45 -0.68
C GLY A 27 -10.54 -4.84 0.70
N HIS A 28 -11.84 -5.11 0.74
CA HIS A 28 -12.50 -5.72 1.88
C HIS A 28 -12.90 -7.14 1.51
N ASP A 29 -12.59 -8.07 2.40
CA ASP A 29 -13.08 -9.44 2.29
C ASP A 29 -14.61 -9.44 2.43
N LEU A 30 -15.32 -9.96 1.42
CA LEU A 30 -16.79 -9.93 1.36
C LEU A 30 -17.44 -10.87 2.38
N GLU A 31 -16.71 -11.88 2.86
CA GLU A 31 -17.22 -12.91 3.75
C GLU A 31 -17.04 -12.51 5.23
N THR A 32 -15.93 -11.84 5.55
CA THR A 32 -15.58 -11.46 6.92
C THR A 32 -15.66 -9.95 7.19
N GLY A 33 -15.84 -9.13 6.15
CA GLY A 33 -15.84 -7.67 6.24
C GLY A 33 -14.48 -7.05 6.62
N LYS A 34 -13.42 -7.87 6.70
CA LYS A 34 -12.09 -7.43 7.14
C LYS A 34 -11.36 -6.74 6.01
N VAL A 35 -10.63 -5.69 6.38
CA VAL A 35 -9.75 -4.98 5.47
C VAL A 35 -8.58 -5.89 5.08
N ILE A 36 -8.44 -6.18 3.79
CA ILE A 36 -7.32 -6.95 3.27
C ILE A 36 -6.16 -5.98 3.04
N TYR A 37 -5.21 -5.99 3.96
CA TYR A 37 -3.96 -5.27 3.81
C TYR A 37 -2.97 -6.14 3.02
N LYS A 38 -2.41 -5.60 1.94
CA LYS A 38 -1.28 -6.21 1.23
C LYS A 38 -0.03 -5.33 1.38
N ASN A 39 1.14 -5.97 1.38
CA ASN A 39 2.42 -5.29 1.34
C ASN A 39 3.18 -5.64 0.05
N VAL A 40 4.07 -4.75 -0.33
CA VAL A 40 4.91 -4.89 -1.52
C VAL A 40 6.31 -4.45 -1.14
N LEU A 41 7.29 -5.30 -1.43
CA LEU A 41 8.69 -5.04 -1.14
C LEU A 41 9.41 -4.56 -2.41
N GLY A 42 10.18 -3.49 -2.28
CA GLY A 42 11.06 -2.98 -3.33
C GLY A 42 12.40 -2.56 -2.77
N ARG A 43 13.41 -2.47 -3.62
CA ARG A 43 14.74 -1.95 -3.24
C ARG A 43 14.74 -0.43 -3.11
N THR A 44 13.83 0.26 -3.80
CA THR A 44 13.73 1.71 -3.81
C THR A 44 12.29 2.16 -3.62
N GLN A 45 12.09 3.36 -3.07
CA GLN A 45 10.77 3.95 -2.91
C GLN A 45 10.01 4.05 -4.24
N ALA A 46 10.73 4.36 -5.33
CA ALA A 46 10.16 4.48 -6.67
C ALA A 46 9.67 3.14 -7.21
N GLU A 47 10.46 2.07 -7.07
CA GLU A 47 10.02 0.70 -7.41
C GLU A 47 8.80 0.29 -6.60
N THR A 48 8.84 0.51 -5.28
CA THR A 48 7.75 0.14 -4.39
C THR A 48 6.48 0.89 -4.74
N LYS A 49 6.57 2.19 -5.06
CA LYS A 49 5.44 3.01 -5.52
C LYS A 49 4.90 2.57 -6.88
N ALA A 50 5.77 2.17 -7.81
CA ALA A 50 5.36 1.64 -9.12
C ALA A 50 4.64 0.29 -8.97
N LYS A 51 5.21 -0.63 -8.18
CA LYS A 51 4.60 -1.93 -7.89
C LYS A 51 3.27 -1.78 -7.15
N LEU A 52 3.18 -0.83 -6.22
CA LEU A 52 1.92 -0.48 -5.55
C LEU A 52 0.88 0.05 -6.53
N LYS A 53 1.24 0.97 -7.42
CA LYS A 53 0.33 1.49 -8.46
C LYS A 53 -0.16 0.41 -9.42
N ALA A 54 0.68 -0.58 -9.74
CA ALA A 54 0.30 -1.70 -10.59
C ALA A 54 -0.60 -2.73 -9.88
N ALA A 55 -0.64 -2.70 -8.55
CA ALA A 55 -1.38 -3.66 -7.73
C ALA A 55 -2.69 -3.09 -7.13
N ILE A 56 -2.97 -1.81 -7.40
CA ILE A 56 -4.22 -1.10 -7.11
C ILE A 56 -5.11 -1.13 -8.35
#